data_AF-A0A1F8M3B8-F1
#
_entry.id   AF-A0A1F8M3B8-F1
#
_cell.length_a   1.000
_cell.length_b   1.000
_cell.length_c   1.000
_cell.angle_alpha   90.00
_cell.angle_beta   90.00
_cell.angle_gamma   90.00
#
_symmetry.space_group_name_H-M   'P 1'
#
loop_
_entity.id
_entity.type
_entity.pdbx_description
1 polymer ?
#
loop_
_entity_poly.entity_id
_entity_poly.type
_entity_poly.pdbx_seq_one_letter_code
_entity_poly.pdbx_strand_id
1 'polypeptide(L)'
;MNTSQIGRPKSLWNLRPWQIILIFNVLLCCVYGFGSFTFDFFAGAATAGFGVWGEVGGVGMYFTYVMAYFIALVVVLPILSIKRFWVGMAVYALYALIGLYTEYYFELVVEQNLIGFWGVVGWCVLGLATGLCADLAYRFLPSRLSEKWRAILTGLTIGVATFAAVTIAISFFYVEKELIYSANYLSVAYYGVPFMLASSGFGGYTAYAISRRV
;
A
#
# COMPACT_ATOMS: atom_id res chain seq x y z
N MET A 1 -19.49 -42.10 28.80
CA MET A 1 -18.32 -41.58 28.06
C MET A 1 -18.52 -40.09 27.87
N ASN A 2 -17.70 -39.24 28.48
CA ASN A 2 -17.74 -37.80 28.22
C ASN A 2 -17.00 -37.49 26.93
N THR A 3 -17.71 -37.04 25.91
CA THR A 3 -17.10 -36.41 24.74
C THR A 3 -16.51 -35.08 25.18
N SER A 4 -15.18 -34.99 25.17
CA SER A 4 -14.48 -33.73 25.42
C SER A 4 -14.92 -32.71 24.39
N GLN A 5 -15.57 -31.64 24.83
CA GLN A 5 -15.70 -30.44 24.02
C GLN A 5 -14.30 -29.87 23.83
N ILE A 6 -13.66 -30.25 22.73
CA ILE A 6 -12.46 -29.57 22.23
C ILE A 6 -12.87 -28.13 22.00
N GLY A 7 -12.54 -27.27 22.97
CA GLY A 7 -12.88 -25.86 22.92
C GLY A 7 -12.33 -25.30 21.61
N ARG A 8 -13.21 -24.71 20.79
CA ARG A 8 -12.77 -23.97 19.61
C ARG A 8 -11.65 -23.03 20.05
N PRO A 9 -10.49 -23.01 19.36
CA PRO A 9 -9.43 -22.08 19.72
C PRO A 9 -10.05 -20.69 19.79
N LYS A 10 -9.86 -19.99 20.93
CA LYS A 10 -10.28 -18.60 21.03
C LYS A 10 -9.53 -17.87 19.93
N SER A 11 -10.26 -17.24 19.01
CA SER A 11 -9.69 -16.42 17.95
C SER A 11 -8.59 -15.54 18.56
N LEU A 12 -7.39 -15.60 17.98
CA LEU A 12 -6.23 -14.80 18.36
C LEU A 12 -6.54 -13.30 18.41
N TRP A 13 -7.64 -12.88 17.77
CA TRP A 13 -8.19 -11.54 17.79
C TRP A 13 -9.44 -11.46 18.68
N ASN A 14 -9.26 -11.55 20.00
CA ASN A 14 -10.24 -11.04 20.99
C ASN A 14 -10.35 -9.48 20.98
N LEU A 15 -9.87 -8.85 19.91
CA LEU A 15 -9.84 -7.41 19.70
C LEU A 15 -11.12 -6.95 19.00
N ARG A 16 -11.61 -5.78 19.38
CA ARG A 16 -12.70 -5.09 18.69
C ARG A 16 -12.24 -4.66 17.29
N PRO A 17 -13.14 -4.56 16.29
CA PRO A 17 -12.76 -4.17 14.92
C PRO A 17 -11.92 -2.89 14.82
N TRP A 18 -12.18 -1.88 15.66
CA TRP A 18 -11.39 -0.64 15.69
C TRP A 18 -9.96 -0.83 16.21
N GLN A 19 -9.71 -1.80 17.10
CA GLN A 19 -8.36 -2.11 17.60
C GLN A 19 -7.55 -2.80 16.52
N ILE A 20 -8.18 -3.72 15.77
CA ILE A 20 -7.58 -4.34 14.59
C ILE A 20 -7.21 -3.25 13.57
N ILE A 21 -8.17 -2.38 13.19
CA ILE A 21 -7.91 -1.26 12.28
C ILE A 21 -6.75 -0.38 12.78
N LEU A 22 -6.72 -0.01 14.07
CA LEU A 22 -5.64 0.82 14.62
C LEU A 22 -4.26 0.14 14.54
N ILE A 23 -4.17 -1.15 14.85
CA ILE A 23 -2.92 -1.92 14.72
C ILE A 23 -2.47 -1.94 13.27
N PHE A 24 -3.37 -2.23 12.33
CA PHE A 24 -3.01 -2.29 10.90
C PHE A 24 -2.73 -0.90 10.30
N ASN A 25 -3.30 0.19 10.81
CA ASN A 25 -2.89 1.57 10.49
C ASN A 25 -1.42 1.82 10.87
N VAL A 26 -1.04 1.49 12.11
CA VAL A 26 0.34 1.66 12.58
C VAL A 26 1.30 0.77 11.78
N LEU A 27 0.94 -0.50 11.54
CA LEU A 27 1.74 -1.39 10.69
C LEU A 27 1.88 -0.87 9.26
N LEU A 28 0.84 -0.27 8.68
CA LEU A 28 0.91 0.34 7.35
C LEU A 28 1.89 1.53 7.37
N CYS A 29 1.80 2.40 8.37
CA CYS A 29 2.73 3.52 8.55
C CYS A 29 4.18 3.02 8.74
N CYS A 30 4.40 1.93 9.48
CA CYS A 30 5.71 1.29 9.60
C CYS A 30 6.20 0.67 8.28
N VAL A 31 5.32 0.03 7.50
CA VAL A 31 5.66 -0.55 6.19
C VAL A 31 6.05 0.53 5.19
N TYR A 32 5.29 1.63 5.13
CA TYR A 32 5.62 2.76 4.26
C TYR A 32 6.84 3.52 4.77
N GLY A 33 6.94 3.83 6.07
CA GLY A 33 8.06 4.58 6.64
C GLY A 33 9.39 3.82 6.63
N PHE A 34 9.38 2.51 6.89
CA PHE A 34 10.54 1.66 6.67
C PHE A 34 10.81 1.47 5.17
N GLY A 35 9.76 1.34 4.36
CA GLY A 35 9.84 1.21 2.91
C GLY A 35 10.55 2.39 2.25
N SER A 36 10.02 3.61 2.43
CA SER A 36 10.67 4.82 1.94
C SER A 36 12.04 4.98 2.56
N PHE A 37 12.16 5.02 3.89
CA PHE A 37 13.45 5.28 4.53
C PHE A 37 14.53 4.28 4.11
N THR A 38 14.27 2.97 4.08
CA THR A 38 15.32 2.00 3.71
C THR A 38 15.56 1.90 2.22
N PHE A 39 14.53 1.87 1.36
CA PHE A 39 14.77 1.72 -0.07
C PHE A 39 15.18 3.03 -0.74
N ASP A 40 14.74 4.20 -0.26
CA ASP A 40 15.22 5.49 -0.74
C ASP A 40 16.64 5.80 -0.20
N PHE A 41 17.03 5.33 1.00
CA PHE A 41 18.40 5.50 1.54
C PHE A 41 19.41 4.50 0.96
N PHE A 42 19.05 3.21 0.84
CA PHE A 42 19.97 2.19 0.30
C PHE A 42 20.00 2.12 -1.23
N ALA A 43 19.09 2.79 -1.95
CA ALA A 43 19.25 3.06 -3.38
C ALA A 43 20.32 4.15 -3.69
N GLY A 44 21.03 4.65 -2.67
CA GLY A 44 21.95 5.77 -2.78
C GLY A 44 21.21 7.11 -2.68
N ALA A 45 21.86 8.22 -3.03
CA ALA A 45 21.26 9.56 -3.05
C ALA A 45 20.25 9.77 -4.21
N ALA A 46 19.46 8.75 -4.52
CA ALA A 46 18.61 8.59 -5.71
C ALA A 46 17.16 9.07 -5.50
N THR A 47 16.95 10.00 -4.55
CA THR A 47 15.75 10.85 -4.44
C THR A 47 16.07 12.33 -4.67
N ALA A 48 17.34 12.68 -4.91
CA ALA A 48 17.77 14.02 -5.28
C ALA A 48 17.40 14.35 -6.75
N GLY A 49 16.12 14.59 -6.98
CA GLY A 49 15.56 14.94 -8.29
C GLY A 49 14.42 14.02 -8.71
N PHE A 50 13.23 14.22 -8.16
CA PHE A 50 11.98 13.78 -8.80
C PHE A 50 11.77 14.60 -10.08
N GLY A 51 12.39 14.15 -11.18
CA GLY A 51 12.22 14.74 -12.49
C GLY A 51 11.26 13.94 -13.36
N VAL A 52 10.58 14.64 -14.27
CA VAL A 52 9.68 14.01 -15.24
C VAL A 52 10.54 13.27 -16.27
N TRP A 53 10.59 11.95 -16.07
CA TRP A 53 10.92 10.93 -17.06
C TRP A 53 12.45 10.77 -17.37
N GLY A 54 13.30 10.74 -16.31
CA GLY A 54 14.78 10.49 -16.28
C GLY A 54 15.33 9.42 -15.29
N GLU A 55 16.65 9.15 -15.19
CA GLU A 55 17.30 7.80 -15.09
C GLU A 55 17.18 6.90 -13.88
N VAL A 56 17.82 5.74 -14.11
CA VAL A 56 18.66 5.05 -13.16
C VAL A 56 19.79 5.90 -12.56
N GLY A 57 19.40 7.06 -12.04
CA GLY A 57 19.96 7.75 -10.90
C GLY A 57 18.86 8.21 -9.92
N GLY A 58 17.59 7.82 -10.15
CA GLY A 58 16.42 8.28 -9.42
C GLY A 58 15.33 7.20 -9.35
N VAL A 59 15.30 6.44 -8.25
CA VAL A 59 14.25 5.43 -8.02
C VAL A 59 13.39 5.77 -6.82
N GLY A 60 13.06 7.06 -6.69
CA GLY A 60 12.01 7.51 -5.79
C GLY A 60 10.75 6.66 -5.99
N MET A 61 10.23 6.12 -4.88
CA MET A 61 9.10 5.20 -4.85
C MET A 61 9.37 3.78 -5.37
N TYR A 62 10.64 3.34 -5.51
CA TYR A 62 10.97 1.92 -5.75
C TYR A 62 10.39 0.99 -4.68
N PHE A 63 10.29 1.49 -3.44
CA PHE A 63 9.68 0.79 -2.32
C PHE A 63 8.26 0.29 -2.65
N THR A 64 7.53 0.94 -3.56
CA THR A 64 6.17 0.52 -3.97
C THR A 64 6.17 -0.83 -4.67
N TYR A 65 7.22 -1.14 -5.45
CA TYR A 65 7.41 -2.44 -6.08
C TYR A 65 7.86 -3.50 -5.07
N VAL A 66 8.78 -3.15 -4.17
CA VAL A 66 9.42 -4.11 -3.23
C VAL A 66 8.52 -4.44 -2.04
N MET A 67 7.88 -3.43 -1.44
CA MET A 67 7.04 -3.59 -0.25
C MET A 67 5.61 -4.06 -0.55
N ALA A 68 5.29 -4.28 -1.83
CA ALA A 68 3.96 -4.66 -2.32
C ALA A 68 3.36 -5.87 -1.59
N TYR A 69 4.18 -6.87 -1.26
CA TYR A 69 3.80 -8.02 -0.43
C TYR A 69 3.27 -7.58 0.95
N PHE A 70 4.02 -6.72 1.65
CA PHE A 70 3.69 -6.27 3.00
C PHE A 70 2.48 -5.33 3.00
N ILE A 71 2.39 -4.42 2.03
CA ILE A 71 1.23 -3.52 1.87
C ILE A 71 -0.04 -4.35 1.63
N ALA A 72 -0.02 -5.30 0.68
CA ALA A 72 -1.15 -6.17 0.43
C ALA A 72 -1.54 -7.04 1.64
N LEU A 73 -0.55 -7.59 2.36
CA LEU A 73 -0.79 -8.35 3.58
C LEU A 73 -1.46 -7.51 4.68
N VAL A 74 -0.91 -6.33 4.97
CA VAL A 74 -1.38 -5.39 6.01
C VAL A 74 -2.78 -4.86 5.72
N VAL A 75 -3.16 -4.70 4.45
CA VAL A 75 -4.49 -4.19 4.08
C VAL A 75 -5.52 -5.31 3.94
N VAL A 76 -5.16 -6.45 3.33
CA VAL A 76 -6.12 -7.55 3.09
C VAL A 76 -6.45 -8.33 4.36
N LEU A 77 -5.50 -8.52 5.27
CA LEU A 77 -5.74 -9.28 6.52
C LEU A 77 -6.86 -8.68 7.39
N PRO A 78 -6.88 -7.38 7.75
CA PRO A 78 -7.98 -6.81 8.53
C PRO A 78 -9.32 -6.84 7.77
N ILE A 79 -9.33 -6.70 6.44
CA ILE A 79 -10.55 -6.88 5.63
C ILE A 79 -11.11 -8.31 5.80
N LEU A 80 -10.25 -9.33 5.73
CA LEU A 80 -10.65 -10.73 5.94
C LEU A 80 -11.05 -11.05 7.39
N SER A 81 -10.44 -10.40 8.38
CA SER A 81 -10.77 -10.60 9.80
C SER A 81 -12.08 -9.91 10.21
N ILE A 82 -12.35 -8.70 9.71
CA ILE A 82 -13.50 -7.89 10.10
C ILE A 82 -14.71 -8.14 9.19
N LYS A 83 -14.49 -8.44 7.91
CA LYS A 83 -15.50 -8.73 6.87
C LYS A 83 -16.57 -7.64 6.70
N ARG A 84 -16.18 -6.38 6.93
CA ARG A 84 -17.01 -5.18 6.68
C ARG A 84 -16.39 -4.36 5.56
N PHE A 85 -17.23 -3.56 4.91
CA PHE A 85 -16.79 -2.54 3.96
C PHE A 85 -16.15 -1.36 4.72
N TRP A 86 -15.36 -0.53 4.01
CA TRP A 86 -14.53 0.56 4.54
C TRP A 86 -13.34 0.17 5.42
N VAL A 87 -12.99 -1.12 5.52
CA VAL A 87 -11.87 -1.55 6.37
C VAL A 87 -10.53 -1.25 5.71
N GLY A 88 -10.40 -1.46 4.40
CA GLY A 88 -9.21 -1.09 3.64
C GLY A 88 -8.95 0.41 3.67
N MET A 89 -9.97 1.23 3.39
CA MET A 89 -9.88 2.69 3.49
C MET A 89 -9.53 3.14 4.91
N ALA A 90 -10.14 2.54 5.95
CA ALA A 90 -9.84 2.87 7.34
C ALA A 90 -8.41 2.49 7.77
N VAL A 91 -7.78 1.49 7.13
CA VAL A 91 -6.37 1.11 7.37
C VAL A 91 -5.39 2.11 6.75
N TYR A 92 -5.79 2.82 5.68
CA TYR A 92 -5.02 3.93 5.10
C TYR A 92 -5.22 5.28 5.81
N ALA A 93 -6.18 5.41 6.74
CA ALA A 93 -6.57 6.70 7.30
C ALA A 93 -5.45 7.41 8.07
N LEU A 94 -4.70 6.69 8.92
CA LEU A 94 -3.56 7.26 9.65
C LEU A 94 -2.39 7.57 8.71
N TYR A 95 -2.15 6.71 7.71
CA TYR A 95 -1.12 6.96 6.70
C TYR A 95 -1.41 8.25 5.92
N ALA A 96 -2.66 8.46 5.47
CA ALA A 96 -3.06 9.70 4.81
C ALA A 96 -2.98 10.91 5.76
N LEU A 97 -3.35 10.77 7.04
CA LEU A 97 -3.27 11.86 8.02
C LEU A 97 -1.82 12.29 8.29
N ILE A 98 -0.89 11.35 8.43
CA ILE A 98 0.54 11.64 8.59
C ILE A 98 1.12 12.17 7.25
N GLY A 99 0.66 11.62 6.13
CA GLY A 99 0.98 12.08 4.77
C GLY A 99 0.72 13.57 4.58
N LEU A 100 -0.38 14.13 5.10
CA LEU A 100 -0.62 15.57 5.05
C LEU A 100 0.57 16.40 5.58
N TYR A 101 1.20 15.98 6.68
CA TYR A 101 2.38 16.67 7.21
C TYR A 101 3.61 16.39 6.34
N THR A 102 3.85 15.14 5.95
CA THR A 102 5.03 14.76 5.16
C THR A 102 5.06 15.47 3.82
N GLU A 103 3.96 15.39 3.06
CA GLU A 103 3.81 16.01 1.74
C GLU A 103 3.80 17.54 1.84
N TYR A 104 3.21 18.12 2.89
CA TYR A 104 3.24 19.58 3.08
C TYR A 104 4.63 20.10 3.45
N TYR A 105 5.23 19.53 4.49
CA TYR A 105 6.45 20.07 5.07
C TYR A 105 7.69 19.69 4.25
N PHE A 106 7.88 18.41 3.95
CA PHE A 106 9.05 17.98 3.18
C PHE A 106 8.87 18.25 1.69
N GLU A 107 7.83 17.69 1.06
CA GLU A 107 7.71 17.71 -0.40
C GLU A 107 7.29 19.08 -0.98
N LEU A 108 6.44 19.85 -0.29
CA LEU A 108 6.02 21.19 -0.78
C LEU A 108 6.90 22.32 -0.23
N VAL A 109 7.21 22.37 1.07
CA VAL A 109 7.91 23.51 1.68
C VAL A 109 9.44 23.40 1.60
N VAL A 110 10.03 22.25 1.94
CA VAL A 110 11.49 22.08 2.00
C VAL A 110 12.09 21.75 0.62
N GLU A 111 11.64 20.66 -0.02
CA GLU A 111 12.23 20.15 -1.27
C GLU A 111 11.62 20.75 -2.54
N GLN A 112 10.46 21.42 -2.41
CA GLN A 112 9.73 22.08 -3.50
C GLN A 112 9.53 21.12 -4.71
N ASN A 113 9.17 19.87 -4.40
CA ASN A 113 8.86 18.81 -5.35
C ASN A 113 7.42 18.90 -5.87
N LEU A 114 6.47 19.39 -5.05
CA LEU A 114 5.06 19.49 -5.43
C LEU A 114 4.71 20.83 -6.09
N ILE A 115 3.86 20.79 -7.13
CA ILE A 115 3.34 21.97 -7.87
C ILE A 115 2.60 22.94 -6.94
N GLY A 116 1.99 22.43 -5.87
CA GLY A 116 1.29 23.23 -4.88
C GLY A 116 0.53 22.38 -3.86
N PHE A 117 -0.22 23.03 -2.98
CA PHE A 117 -0.99 22.38 -1.91
C PHE A 117 -2.00 21.32 -2.40
N TRP A 118 -2.47 21.42 -3.64
CA TRP A 118 -3.32 20.38 -4.25
C TRP A 118 -2.63 19.02 -4.37
N GLY A 119 -1.29 18.98 -4.50
CA GLY A 119 -0.53 17.73 -4.49
C GLY A 119 -0.57 17.03 -3.13
N VAL A 120 -0.45 17.80 -2.05
CA VAL A 120 -0.56 17.33 -0.65
C VAL A 120 -1.93 16.67 -0.41
N VAL A 121 -3.00 17.38 -0.78
CA VAL A 121 -4.37 16.86 -0.66
C VAL A 121 -4.59 15.65 -1.57
N GLY A 122 -4.08 15.71 -2.81
CA GLY A 122 -4.17 14.66 -3.81
C GLY A 122 -3.56 13.34 -3.35
N TRP A 123 -2.34 13.37 -2.81
CA TRP A 123 -1.68 12.20 -2.22
C TRP A 123 -2.50 11.53 -1.13
N CYS A 124 -3.07 12.31 -0.22
CA CYS A 124 -3.87 11.81 0.89
C CYS A 124 -5.18 11.15 0.38
N VAL A 125 -5.82 11.76 -0.62
CA VAL A 125 -7.00 11.19 -1.30
C VAL A 125 -6.64 9.91 -2.04
N LEU A 126 -5.51 9.85 -2.74
CA LEU A 126 -5.04 8.67 -3.46
C LEU A 126 -4.73 7.49 -2.50
N GLY A 127 -4.11 7.75 -1.35
CA GLY A 127 -3.91 6.73 -0.32
C GLY A 127 -5.22 6.13 0.19
N LEU A 128 -6.21 6.98 0.51
CA LEU A 128 -7.55 6.52 0.90
C LEU A 128 -8.24 5.75 -0.25
N ALA A 129 -8.09 6.20 -1.49
CA ALA A 129 -8.63 5.54 -2.67
C ALA A 129 -8.02 4.14 -2.88
N THR A 130 -6.70 3.96 -2.67
CA THR A 130 -6.04 2.65 -2.70
C THR A 130 -6.66 1.67 -1.69
N GLY A 131 -6.94 2.13 -0.46
CA GLY A 131 -7.66 1.35 0.55
C GLY A 131 -9.09 1.01 0.12
N LEU A 132 -9.81 1.97 -0.45
CA LEU A 132 -11.17 1.78 -0.98
C LEU A 132 -11.19 0.78 -2.15
N CYS A 133 -10.18 0.76 -3.02
CA CYS A 133 -10.08 -0.23 -4.10
C CYS A 133 -10.06 -1.67 -3.57
N ALA A 134 -9.41 -1.93 -2.43
CA ALA A 134 -9.43 -3.25 -1.79
C ALA A 134 -10.80 -3.57 -1.16
N ASP A 135 -11.45 -2.60 -0.51
CA ASP A 135 -12.82 -2.79 0.00
C ASP A 135 -13.80 -3.13 -1.14
N LEU A 136 -13.70 -2.43 -2.28
CA LEU A 136 -14.49 -2.66 -3.48
C LEU A 136 -14.19 -4.03 -4.10
N ALA A 137 -12.92 -4.38 -4.28
CA ALA A 137 -12.53 -5.70 -4.81
C ALA A 137 -13.06 -6.83 -3.92
N TYR A 138 -12.82 -6.76 -2.60
CA TYR A 138 -13.33 -7.78 -1.69
C TYR A 138 -14.86 -7.87 -1.72
N ARG A 139 -15.57 -6.73 -1.80
CA ARG A 139 -17.03 -6.67 -1.82
C ARG A 139 -17.66 -7.22 -3.11
N PHE A 140 -17.09 -6.90 -4.27
CA PHE A 140 -17.70 -7.15 -5.58
C PHE A 140 -17.10 -8.34 -6.36
N LEU A 141 -15.98 -8.92 -5.91
CA LEU A 141 -15.45 -10.16 -6.49
C LEU A 141 -16.50 -11.30 -6.41
N PRO A 142 -16.71 -12.08 -7.49
CA PRO A 142 -17.79 -13.06 -7.57
C PRO A 142 -17.82 -14.07 -6.41
N SER A 143 -19.01 -14.30 -5.85
CA SER A 143 -19.25 -15.24 -4.74
C SER A 143 -18.89 -16.69 -5.07
N ARG A 144 -18.86 -17.07 -6.35
CA ARG A 144 -18.39 -18.37 -6.86
C ARG A 144 -16.88 -18.60 -6.67
N LEU A 145 -16.09 -17.55 -6.43
CA LEU A 145 -14.67 -17.67 -6.15
C LEU A 145 -14.46 -18.06 -4.68
N SER A 146 -13.57 -19.03 -4.44
CA SER A 146 -13.18 -19.39 -3.08
C SER A 146 -12.58 -18.20 -2.33
N GLU A 147 -12.71 -18.20 -1.00
CA GLU A 147 -12.18 -17.13 -0.13
C GLU A 147 -10.67 -16.91 -0.35
N LYS A 148 -9.91 -17.99 -0.64
CA LYS A 148 -8.51 -17.95 -1.09
C LYS A 148 -8.32 -17.06 -2.33
N TRP A 149 -9.08 -17.33 -3.40
CA TRP A 149 -8.95 -16.57 -4.65
C TRP A 149 -9.43 -15.13 -4.51
N ARG A 150 -10.48 -14.89 -3.72
CA ARG A 150 -10.94 -13.52 -3.41
C ARG A 150 -9.85 -12.72 -2.67
N ALA A 151 -9.15 -13.33 -1.72
CA ALA A 151 -8.04 -12.69 -1.02
C ALA A 151 -6.84 -12.40 -1.94
N ILE A 152 -6.44 -13.36 -2.78
CA ILE A 152 -5.37 -13.17 -3.79
C ILE A 152 -5.70 -12.01 -4.74
N LEU A 153 -6.92 -11.99 -5.28
CA LEU A 153 -7.36 -10.94 -6.20
C LEU A 153 -7.49 -9.58 -5.51
N THR A 154 -7.91 -9.53 -4.24
CA THR A 154 -7.91 -8.28 -3.46
C THR A 154 -6.48 -7.76 -3.23
N GLY A 155 -5.52 -8.65 -2.98
CA GLY A 155 -4.10 -8.32 -2.91
C GLY A 155 -3.57 -7.78 -4.25
N LEU A 156 -3.89 -8.44 -5.36
CA LEU A 156 -3.56 -7.94 -6.70
C LEU A 156 -4.17 -6.55 -6.98
N THR A 157 -5.40 -6.30 -6.54
CA THR A 157 -6.01 -4.95 -6.64
C THR A 157 -5.22 -3.91 -5.84
N ILE A 158 -4.69 -4.24 -4.65
CA ILE A 158 -3.78 -3.32 -3.93
C ILE A 158 -2.55 -3.00 -4.78
N GLY A 159 -1.88 -4.00 -5.35
CA GLY A 159 -0.71 -3.76 -6.21
C GLY A 159 -1.02 -2.83 -7.39
N VAL A 160 -2.12 -3.09 -8.12
CA VAL A 160 -2.58 -2.24 -9.23
C VAL A 160 -2.95 -0.83 -8.75
N ALA A 161 -3.68 -0.71 -7.65
CA ALA A 161 -4.15 0.58 -7.13
C ALA A 161 -2.99 1.44 -6.59
N THR A 162 -2.00 0.84 -5.92
CA THR A 162 -0.79 1.54 -5.48
C THR A 162 0.01 2.06 -6.67
N PHE A 163 0.25 1.24 -7.70
CA PHE A 163 0.95 1.67 -8.90
C PHE A 163 0.21 2.78 -9.66
N ALA A 164 -1.11 2.66 -9.79
CA ALA A 164 -1.94 3.69 -10.40
C ALA A 164 -1.93 5.00 -9.60
N ALA A 165 -2.07 4.93 -8.27
CA ALA A 165 -1.99 6.10 -7.38
C ALA A 165 -0.63 6.82 -7.51
N VAL A 166 0.48 6.09 -7.45
CA VAL A 166 1.83 6.63 -7.60
C VAL A 166 2.03 7.26 -8.98
N THR A 167 1.58 6.58 -10.04
CA THR A 167 1.66 7.11 -11.41
C THR A 167 0.86 8.41 -11.55
N ILE A 168 -0.37 8.46 -11.03
CA ILE A 168 -1.21 9.67 -11.04
C ILE A 168 -0.52 10.80 -10.25
N ALA A 169 0.00 10.53 -9.06
CA ALA A 169 0.64 11.56 -8.25
C ALA A 169 1.86 12.15 -8.94
N ILE A 170 2.79 11.31 -9.44
CA ILE A 170 3.97 11.76 -10.17
C ILE A 170 3.57 12.55 -11.44
N SER A 171 2.54 12.12 -12.18
CA SER A 171 2.10 12.79 -13.41
C SER A 171 1.38 14.13 -13.21
N PHE A 172 0.72 14.36 -12.07
CA PHE A 172 -0.18 15.52 -11.89
C PHE A 172 0.17 16.44 -10.72
N PHE A 173 1.00 16.00 -9.77
CA PHE A 173 1.26 16.76 -8.53
C PHE A 173 2.71 17.23 -8.38
N TYR A 174 3.66 16.67 -9.11
CA TYR A 174 5.09 17.00 -9.02
C TYR A 174 5.54 18.01 -10.08
N VAL A 175 6.47 18.88 -9.70
CA VAL A 175 7.15 19.82 -10.60
C VAL A 175 8.12 19.05 -11.49
N GLU A 176 8.14 19.39 -12.77
CA GLU A 176 9.15 18.90 -13.71
C GLU A 176 10.54 19.47 -13.36
N LYS A 177 11.44 18.60 -12.90
CA LYS A 177 12.85 18.92 -12.65
C LYS A 177 13.72 18.31 -13.76
N GLU A 178 14.69 19.08 -14.26
CA GLU A 178 15.70 18.57 -15.19
C GLU A 178 16.51 17.44 -14.53
N LEU A 179 16.78 16.40 -15.30
CA LEU A 179 17.36 15.17 -14.79
C LEU A 179 18.82 15.07 -15.21
N ILE A 180 19.67 14.72 -14.24
CA ILE A 180 21.12 14.61 -14.44
C ILE A 180 21.50 13.33 -15.24
N TYR A 181 20.54 12.40 -15.38
CA TYR A 181 20.62 11.08 -16.05
C TYR A 181 19.18 10.79 -16.65
N SER A 182 18.90 9.99 -17.72
CA SER A 182 17.58 10.00 -18.50
C SER A 182 16.65 8.71 -18.79
N ALA A 183 16.09 7.97 -17.80
CA ALA A 183 14.95 6.95 -17.76
C ALA A 183 14.52 6.31 -16.35
N ASN A 184 13.24 6.35 -15.94
CA ASN A 184 12.57 6.65 -14.62
C ASN A 184 11.74 5.55 -13.85
N TYR A 185 10.80 5.92 -12.95
CA TYR A 185 9.83 5.02 -12.28
C TYR A 185 9.14 4.02 -13.23
N LEU A 186 8.84 4.43 -14.46
CA LEU A 186 8.24 3.59 -15.49
C LEU A 186 9.28 2.77 -16.28
N SER A 187 10.54 3.20 -16.36
CA SER A 187 11.60 2.44 -17.05
C SER A 187 11.89 1.10 -16.37
N VAL A 188 11.73 1.02 -15.04
CA VAL A 188 11.82 -0.23 -14.27
C VAL A 188 10.51 -1.03 -14.24
N ALA A 189 9.38 -0.46 -14.71
CA ALA A 189 8.06 -1.07 -14.57
C ALA A 189 7.93 -2.43 -15.29
N TYR A 190 8.69 -2.67 -16.37
CA TYR A 190 8.68 -3.98 -17.07
C TYR A 190 9.08 -5.14 -16.16
N TYR A 191 9.91 -4.89 -15.15
CA TYR A 191 10.31 -5.86 -14.13
C TYR A 191 9.56 -5.64 -12.80
N GLY A 192 9.46 -4.37 -12.38
CA GLY A 192 8.83 -3.95 -11.13
C GLY A 192 7.35 -4.31 -11.05
N VAL A 193 6.56 -4.07 -12.11
CA VAL A 193 5.12 -4.35 -12.08
C VAL A 193 4.82 -5.85 -11.98
N PRO A 194 5.40 -6.75 -12.79
CA PRO A 194 5.22 -8.19 -12.61
C PRO A 194 5.62 -8.69 -11.22
N PHE A 195 6.76 -8.22 -10.69
CA PHE A 195 7.22 -8.56 -9.34
C PHE A 195 6.26 -8.07 -8.25
N MET A 196 5.82 -6.82 -8.34
CA MET A 196 4.88 -6.17 -7.43
C MET A 196 3.52 -6.88 -7.43
N LEU A 197 2.99 -7.23 -8.60
CA LEU A 197 1.72 -7.95 -8.73
C LEU A 197 1.81 -9.36 -8.14
N ALA A 198 2.85 -10.12 -8.49
CA ALA A 198 3.08 -11.45 -7.90
C ALA A 198 3.18 -11.36 -6.38
N SER A 199 4.01 -10.44 -5.87
CA SER A 199 4.21 -10.16 -4.45
C SER A 199 2.91 -9.75 -3.74
N SER A 200 2.10 -8.88 -4.34
CA SER A 200 0.82 -8.45 -3.77
C SER A 200 -0.22 -9.57 -3.74
N GLY A 201 -0.27 -10.41 -4.78
CA GLY A 201 -1.08 -11.62 -4.81
C GLY A 201 -0.67 -12.64 -3.75
N PHE A 202 0.64 -12.82 -3.52
CA PHE A 202 1.17 -13.60 -2.40
C PHE A 202 0.83 -12.98 -1.04
N GLY A 203 0.87 -11.66 -0.89
CA GLY A 203 0.45 -10.96 0.34
C GLY A 203 -1.02 -11.23 0.66
N GLY A 204 -1.90 -11.17 -0.34
CA GLY A 204 -3.31 -11.57 -0.23
C GLY A 204 -3.50 -13.05 0.10
N TYR A 205 -2.68 -13.95 -0.45
CA TYR A 205 -2.69 -15.37 -0.08
C TYR A 205 -2.25 -15.59 1.38
N THR A 206 -1.19 -14.92 1.84
CA THR A 206 -0.72 -14.99 3.22
C THR A 206 -1.78 -14.46 4.18
N ALA A 207 -2.45 -13.35 3.84
CA ALA A 207 -3.57 -12.83 4.62
C ALA A 207 -4.68 -13.88 4.80
N TYR A 208 -5.07 -14.60 3.74
CA TYR A 208 -5.99 -15.72 3.82
C TYR A 208 -5.46 -16.90 4.66
N ALA A 209 -4.19 -17.26 4.51
CA ALA A 209 -3.58 -18.35 5.28
C ALA A 209 -3.55 -18.05 6.78
N ILE A 210 -3.29 -16.79 7.17
CA ILE A 210 -3.35 -16.33 8.55
C ILE A 210 -4.81 -16.31 9.03
N SER A 211 -5.74 -15.72 8.28
CA SER A 211 -7.15 -15.60 8.69
C SER A 211 -7.92 -16.93 8.77
N ARG A 212 -7.31 -18.05 8.35
CA ARG A 212 -7.88 -19.41 8.37
C ARG A 212 -7.16 -20.36 9.33
N ARG A 213 -5.99 -19.98 9.87
CA ARG A 213 -5.31 -20.68 10.97
C ARG A 213 -5.77 -20.20 12.35
N VAL A 214 -6.65 -19.19 12.37
CA VAL A 214 -7.30 -18.58 13.53
C VAL A 214 -8.79 -18.93 13.52
#